data_AF-A0A7C8MUB3-F1
#
_entry.id   AF-A0A7C8MUB3-F1
#
_cell.length_a   1.000
_cell.length_b   1.000
_cell.length_c   1.000
_cell.angle_alpha   90.00
_cell.angle_beta   90.00
_cell.angle_gamma   90.00
#
_symmetry.space_group_name_H-M   'P 1'
#
loop_
_entity.id
_entity.type
_entity.pdbx_description
1 polymer ?
#
loop_
_entity_poly.entity_id
_entity_poly.type
_entity_poly.pdbx_seq_one_letter_code
_entity_poly.pdbx_strand_id
1 'polypeptide(L)'
;MANATSITEESLKTALAERLKATHVEVTDMSGGCGQSFTSLIVSPVFAGQNSLKRHRAVNAALRDEIAAIHAWSAKCQTPEEWQKAQGATTSTSTPATGPPLDGTVGGKVDGVNA
;
A
#
# COMPACT_ATOMS: atom_id res chain seq x y z
N MET A 1 8.04 -3.84 -32.73
CA MET A 1 7.20 -3.46 -31.58
C MET A 1 7.68 -4.24 -30.37
N ALA A 2 8.67 -3.70 -29.66
CA ALA A 2 9.14 -4.23 -28.39
C ALA A 2 9.27 -2.99 -27.51
N ASN A 3 8.33 -2.78 -26.59
CA ASN A 3 8.51 -1.72 -25.61
C ASN A 3 8.91 -2.38 -24.28
N ALA A 4 10.04 -1.92 -23.77
CA ALA A 4 10.91 -2.63 -22.86
C ALA A 4 10.25 -2.97 -21.52
N THR A 5 10.69 -4.11 -20.99
CA THR A 5 10.51 -4.72 -19.66
C THR A 5 11.00 -3.83 -18.51
N SER A 6 10.59 -2.56 -18.47
CA SER A 6 11.00 -1.60 -17.44
C SER A 6 9.75 -0.99 -16.82
N ILE A 7 9.30 -1.55 -15.70
CA ILE A 7 8.19 -0.99 -14.95
C ILE A 7 8.59 0.39 -14.43
N THR A 8 7.84 1.42 -14.82
CA THR A 8 8.09 2.81 -14.41
C THR A 8 7.07 3.26 -13.36
N GLU A 9 7.46 4.23 -12.54
CA GLU A 9 6.58 4.84 -11.53
C GLU A 9 5.28 5.37 -12.14
N GLU A 10 5.36 5.99 -13.32
CA GLU A 10 4.21 6.54 -14.03
C GLU A 10 3.25 5.45 -14.52
N SER A 11 3.79 4.34 -15.05
CA SER A 11 2.97 3.18 -15.46
C SER A 11 2.21 2.60 -14.26
N LEU A 12 2.88 2.48 -13.11
CA LEU A 12 2.25 2.00 -11.88
C LEU A 12 1.18 2.97 -11.38
N LYS A 13 1.47 4.28 -11.36
CA LYS A 13 0.51 5.32 -10.96
C LYS A 13 -0.76 5.27 -11.81
N THR A 14 -0.62 5.21 -13.12
CA THR A 14 -1.76 5.18 -14.04
C THR A 14 -2.59 3.91 -13.85
N ALA A 15 -1.95 2.73 -13.79
CA ALA A 15 -2.65 1.47 -13.57
C ALA A 15 -3.39 1.44 -12.22
N LEU A 16 -2.77 1.97 -11.15
CA LEU A 16 -3.38 2.07 -9.83
C LEU A 16 -4.57 3.05 -9.82
N ALA A 17 -4.42 4.21 -10.46
CA ALA A 17 -5.48 5.21 -10.56
C ALA A 17 -6.69 4.66 -11.33
N GLU A 18 -6.48 4.01 -12.47
CA GLU A 18 -7.56 3.46 -13.31
C GLU A 18 -8.21 2.22 -12.69
N ARG A 19 -7.42 1.24 -12.24
CA ARG A 19 -7.94 -0.06 -11.76
C ARG A 19 -8.52 0.02 -10.34
N LEU A 20 -7.95 0.86 -9.47
CA LEU A 20 -8.36 0.96 -8.06
C LEU A 20 -9.08 2.28 -7.73
N LYS A 21 -9.37 3.12 -8.73
CA LYS A 21 -9.97 4.46 -8.54
C LYS A 21 -9.25 5.28 -7.46
N ALA A 22 -7.91 5.14 -7.42
CA ALA A 22 -7.12 5.76 -6.39
C ALA A 22 -7.14 7.29 -6.56
N THR A 23 -7.42 7.99 -5.47
CA THR A 23 -7.49 9.45 -5.44
C THR A 23 -6.09 10.06 -5.29
N HIS A 24 -5.18 9.34 -4.65
CA HIS A 24 -3.79 9.75 -4.52
C HIS A 24 -2.89 8.52 -4.63
N VAL A 25 -1.87 8.61 -5.49
CA VAL A 25 -0.89 7.55 -5.71
C VAL A 25 0.50 8.16 -5.72
N GLU A 26 1.33 7.71 -4.80
CA GLU A 26 2.75 8.01 -4.77
C GLU A 26 3.51 6.70 -5.00
N VAL A 27 4.53 6.75 -5.85
CA VAL A 27 5.38 5.59 -6.13
C VAL A 27 6.80 6.09 -6.01
N THR A 28 7.62 5.35 -5.28
CA THR A 28 9.00 5.70 -4.95
C THR A 28 9.88 4.49 -5.25
N ASP A 29 10.86 4.66 -6.13
CA ASP A 29 11.90 3.65 -6.35
C ASP A 29 12.83 3.57 -5.12
N MET A 30 12.83 2.41 -4.48
CA MET A 30 13.68 2.08 -3.32
C MET A 30 14.94 1.29 -3.68
N SER A 31 15.12 0.97 -4.97
CA SER A 31 16.25 0.17 -5.44
C SER A 31 17.53 0.98 -5.71
N GLY A 32 17.51 2.30 -5.47
CA GLY A 32 18.67 3.17 -5.68
C GLY A 32 19.07 3.31 -7.16
N GLY A 33 18.10 3.17 -8.08
CA GLY A 33 18.34 3.31 -9.53
C GLY A 33 18.47 1.98 -10.29
N CYS A 34 18.27 0.84 -9.61
CA CYS A 34 18.28 -0.48 -10.24
C CYS A 34 16.90 -0.90 -10.80
N GLY A 35 15.82 -0.16 -10.51
CA GLY A 35 14.45 -0.44 -10.94
C GLY A 35 13.87 -1.78 -10.45
N GLN A 36 14.36 -2.31 -9.33
CA GLN A 36 14.02 -3.66 -8.84
C GLN A 36 13.10 -3.68 -7.63
N SER A 37 12.95 -2.54 -6.95
CA SER A 37 12.23 -2.42 -5.68
C SER A 37 11.41 -1.15 -5.65
N PHE A 38 10.08 -1.25 -5.57
CA PHE A 38 9.20 -0.10 -5.55
C PHE A 38 8.34 -0.07 -4.29
N THR A 39 8.17 1.13 -3.74
CA THR A 39 7.23 1.40 -2.65
C THR A 39 6.15 2.34 -3.14
N SER A 40 4.89 1.94 -3.05
CA SER A 40 3.74 2.72 -3.50
C SER A 40 2.81 3.06 -2.33
N LEU A 41 2.47 4.34 -2.15
CA LEU A 41 1.40 4.78 -1.27
C LEU A 41 0.13 4.99 -2.12
N ILE A 42 -0.90 4.22 -1.83
CA ILE A 42 -2.15 4.23 -2.59
C ILE A 42 -3.28 4.61 -1.64
N VAL A 43 -3.92 5.73 -1.94
CA VAL A 43 -5.06 6.24 -1.20
C VAL A 43 -6.28 6.13 -2.08
N SER A 44 -7.24 5.30 -1.67
CA SER A 44 -8.47 5.10 -2.43
C SER A 44 -9.68 4.90 -1.52
N PRO A 45 -10.84 5.49 -1.84
CA PRO A 45 -12.08 5.23 -1.11
C PRO A 45 -12.57 3.78 -1.28
N VAL A 46 -12.13 3.05 -2.31
CA VAL A 46 -12.52 1.64 -2.51
C VAL A 46 -12.02 0.71 -1.41
N PHE A 47 -11.01 1.16 -0.66
CA PHE A 47 -10.46 0.44 0.49
C PHE A 47 -11.29 0.61 1.76
N ALA A 48 -12.21 1.57 1.78
CA ALA A 48 -13.12 1.77 2.90
C ALA A 48 -14.02 0.53 3.09
N GLY A 49 -14.10 0.03 4.32
CA GLY A 49 -14.83 -1.20 4.64
C GLY A 49 -14.14 -2.51 4.18
N GLN A 50 -12.98 -2.45 3.53
CA GLN A 50 -12.18 -3.64 3.21
C GLN A 50 -11.11 -3.88 4.27
N ASN A 51 -10.86 -5.16 4.60
CA ASN A 51 -9.74 -5.54 5.46
C ASN A 51 -8.40 -5.40 4.71
N SER A 52 -7.29 -5.34 5.44
CA SER A 52 -5.96 -5.16 4.86
C SER A 52 -5.62 -6.22 3.80
N LEU A 53 -5.96 -7.49 4.05
CA LEU A 53 -5.70 -8.57 3.11
C LEU A 53 -6.46 -8.40 1.78
N LYS A 54 -7.74 -8.01 1.82
CA LYS A 54 -8.57 -7.76 0.63
C LYS A 54 -8.02 -6.59 -0.18
N ARG A 55 -7.61 -5.51 0.48
CA ARG A 55 -6.94 -4.36 -0.16
C ARG A 55 -5.70 -4.83 -0.92
N HIS A 56 -4.80 -5.56 -0.24
CA HIS A 56 -3.58 -6.09 -0.86
C HIS A 56 -3.86 -7.07 -2.00
N ARG A 57 -4.85 -7.98 -1.85
CA ARG A 57 -5.23 -8.90 -2.92
C ARG A 57 -5.78 -8.16 -4.14
N ALA A 58 -6.57 -7.09 -3.95
CA ALA A 58 -7.07 -6.27 -5.04
C ALA A 58 -5.93 -5.57 -5.78
N VAL A 59 -4.96 -5.00 -5.05
CA VAL A 59 -3.77 -4.37 -5.65
C VAL A 59 -2.93 -5.39 -6.41
N ASN A 60 -2.63 -6.54 -5.79
CA ASN A 60 -1.83 -7.59 -6.42
C ASN A 60 -2.52 -8.19 -7.65
N ALA A 61 -3.85 -8.33 -7.63
CA ALA A 61 -4.60 -8.77 -8.80
C ALA A 61 -4.58 -7.71 -9.91
N ALA A 62 -4.69 -6.44 -9.53
CA ALA A 62 -4.64 -5.31 -10.45
C ALA A 62 -3.24 -5.02 -10.98
N LEU A 63 -2.17 -5.59 -10.45
CA LEU A 63 -0.79 -5.31 -10.87
C LEU A 63 0.03 -6.59 -11.02
N ARG A 64 -0.64 -7.70 -11.32
CA ARG A 64 -0.03 -9.03 -11.30
C ARG A 64 1.17 -9.12 -12.22
N ASP A 65 1.02 -8.62 -13.45
CA ASP A 65 2.05 -8.73 -14.49
C ASP A 65 3.23 -7.79 -14.19
N GLU A 66 2.93 -6.62 -13.63
CA GLU A 66 3.90 -5.61 -13.23
C GLU A 66 4.71 -6.07 -12.01
N ILE A 67 4.04 -6.58 -10.97
CA ILE A 67 4.69 -7.14 -9.77
C ILE A 67 5.54 -8.35 -10.13
N ALA A 68 5.10 -9.19 -11.08
CA ALA A 68 5.89 -10.35 -11.51
C ALA A 68 7.22 -9.97 -12.19
N ALA A 69 7.32 -8.76 -12.75
CA ALA A 69 8.54 -8.23 -13.33
C ALA A 69 9.47 -7.55 -12.30
N ILE A 70 8.97 -7.22 -11.11
CA ILE A 70 9.70 -6.51 -10.05
C ILE A 70 10.21 -7.51 -9.00
N HIS A 71 11.44 -7.30 -8.51
CA HIS A 71 12.04 -8.18 -7.49
C HIS A 71 11.36 -8.04 -6.13
N ALA A 72 11.07 -6.80 -5.71
CA ALA A 72 10.36 -6.51 -4.48
C ALA A 72 9.37 -5.35 -4.67
N TRP A 73 8.14 -5.53 -4.17
CA TRP A 73 7.12 -4.49 -4.19
C TRP A 73 6.55 -4.31 -2.79
N SER A 74 6.41 -3.07 -2.35
CA SER A 74 5.60 -2.71 -1.18
C SER A 74 4.49 -1.72 -1.55
N ALA A 75 3.24 -2.03 -1.21
CA ALA A 75 2.10 -1.12 -1.39
C ALA A 75 1.46 -0.81 -0.04
N LYS A 76 1.32 0.48 0.29
CA LYS A 76 0.59 0.94 1.46
C LYS A 76 -0.79 1.41 1.02
N CYS A 77 -1.82 0.63 1.37
CA CYS A 77 -3.20 0.86 0.95
C CYS A 77 -3.98 1.53 2.08
N GLN A 78 -4.24 2.84 1.95
CA GLN A 78 -4.96 3.62 2.96
C GLN A 78 -6.24 4.21 2.39
N THR A 79 -7.21 4.42 3.27
CA THR A 79 -8.38 5.25 2.93
C THR A 79 -8.00 6.73 2.97
N PRO A 80 -8.74 7.60 2.26
CA PRO A 80 -8.54 9.05 2.34
C PRO A 80 -8.59 9.58 3.77
N GLU A 81 -9.48 9.03 4.60
CA GLU A 81 -9.64 9.39 6.02
C GLU A 81 -8.41 8.99 6.85
N GLU A 82 -7.89 7.76 6.66
CA GLU A 82 -6.66 7.29 7.31
C GLU A 82 -5.45 8.12 6.89
N TRP A 83 -5.36 8.49 5.61
CA TRP A 83 -4.26 9.30 5.09
C TRP A 83 -4.28 10.72 5.63
N GLN A 84 -5.45 11.37 5.67
CA GLN A 84 -5.61 12.69 6.30
C GLN A 84 -5.21 12.67 7.77
N LYS A 85 -5.64 11.64 8.52
CA LYS A 85 -5.28 11.48 9.93
C LYS A 85 -3.77 11.26 10.13
N ALA A 86 -3.13 10.50 9.24
CA ALA A 86 -1.69 10.26 9.29
C ALA A 86 -0.87 11.53 8.98
N GLN A 87 -1.30 12.33 8.00
CA GLN A 87 -0.65 13.59 7.63
C GLN A 87 -0.73 14.64 8.75
N GLY A 88 -1.90 14.78 9.37
CA GLY A 88 -2.14 15.74 10.46
C GLY A 88 -1.42 15.40 11.78
N ALA A 89 -0.95 14.16 11.96
CA ALA A 89 -0.22 13.75 13.16
C ALA A 89 1.28 14.10 13.12
N THR A 90 1.81 14.57 11.99
CA THR A 90 3.26 14.80 11.79
C THR A 90 3.76 16.15 12.32
N THR A 91 2.87 17.04 12.76
CA THR A 91 3.22 18.43 13.11
C THR A 91 2.83 18.85 14.53
N SER A 92 2.75 17.92 15.48
CA SER A 92 2.70 18.25 16.91
C SER A 92 3.08 17.07 17.80
N THR A 93 3.92 17.36 18.80
CA THR A 93 4.21 16.59 20.03
C THR A 93 5.56 15.87 20.09
N SER A 94 6.57 16.67 20.43
CA SER A 94 7.60 16.33 21.42
C SER A 94 7.05 15.53 22.62
N THR A 95 7.75 14.45 22.98
CA THR A 95 7.50 13.34 23.93
C THR A 95 7.06 13.73 25.37
N PRO A 96 6.47 12.81 26.20
CA PRO A 96 7.28 11.79 26.89
C PRO A 96 6.64 10.39 27.07
N ALA A 97 7.54 9.43 27.29
CA ALA A 97 7.38 8.08 27.82
C ALA A 97 5.98 7.62 28.32
N THR A 98 5.50 6.53 27.73
CA THR A 98 5.06 5.34 28.47
C THR A 98 5.31 4.16 27.53
N GLY A 99 6.21 3.25 27.91
CA GLY A 99 6.42 2.02 27.14
C GLY A 99 5.09 1.27 26.97
N PRO A 100 4.87 0.54 25.87
CA PRO A 100 3.68 -0.29 25.79
C PRO A 100 3.73 -1.29 26.96
N PRO A 101 2.67 -1.44 27.78
CA PRO A 101 2.56 -2.64 28.57
C PRO A 101 2.63 -3.81 27.59
N LEU A 102 3.32 -4.84 28.03
CA LEU A 102 3.38 -6.15 27.42
C LEU A 102 1.97 -6.77 27.51
N ASP A 103 0.98 -6.20 26.81
CA ASP A 103 -0.35 -6.79 26.67
C ASP A 103 -0.31 -7.67 25.43
N GLY A 104 0.09 -8.91 25.66
CA GLY A 104 -0.05 -9.98 24.69
C GLY A 104 -1.53 -10.16 24.34
N THR A 105 -1.80 -10.26 23.04
CA THR A 105 -3.07 -10.72 22.45
C THR A 105 -4.15 -9.66 22.28
N VAL A 106 -4.09 -8.90 21.19
CA VAL A 106 -5.31 -8.34 20.58
C VAL A 106 -5.60 -9.01 19.24
N GLY A 107 -6.65 -9.83 19.23
CA GLY A 107 -7.38 -10.16 18.00
C GLY A 107 -6.78 -11.21 17.07
N GLY A 108 -6.14 -12.27 17.59
CA GLY A 108 -5.89 -13.52 16.88
C GLY A 108 -7.20 -14.25 16.50
N LYS A 109 -8.11 -13.57 15.81
CA LYS A 109 -9.39 -14.07 15.37
C LYS A 109 -9.39 -14.14 13.85
N VAL A 110 -9.12 -15.33 13.34
CA VAL A 110 -9.51 -15.73 11.99
C VAL A 110 -11.01 -16.00 12.02
N ASP A 111 -11.84 -14.95 11.95
CA ASP A 111 -13.26 -15.13 11.68
C ASP A 111 -13.42 -15.62 10.23
N GLY A 112 -13.77 -16.90 10.05
CA GLY A 112 -14.45 -17.36 8.84
C GLY A 112 -13.81 -18.50 8.04
N VAL A 113 -13.43 -19.63 8.66
CA VAL A 113 -13.55 -20.91 7.95
C VAL A 113 -14.89 -21.52 8.33
N ASN A 114 -15.85 -21.42 7.41
CA ASN A 114 -17.11 -22.14 7.46
C ASN A 114 -17.08 -23.08 6.25
N ALA A 115 -16.75 -24.33 6.51
CA ALA A 115 -17.14 -25.53 5.78
C ALA A 115 -16.65 -26.74 6.60
#